data_AF-A0A2V6L4N4-F1
#
_entry.id   AF-A0A2V6L4N4-F1
#
_cell.length_a   1.000
_cell.length_b   1.000
_cell.length_c   1.000
_cell.angle_alpha   90.00
_cell.angle_beta   90.00
_cell.angle_gamma   90.00
#
_symmetry.space_group_name_H-M   'P 1'
#
loop_
_entity.id
_entity.type
_entity.pdbx_description
1 polymer ?
#
loop_
_entity_poly.entity_id
_entity_poly.type
_entity_poly.pdbx_seq_one_letter_code
_entity_poly.pdbx_strand_id
1 'polypeptide(L)' 'LQAPVLKAWKGDPAKVAEAQEAFHHRALCNSRARFGKYTAEMDTAKAA' A
#
# COMPACT_ATOMS: atom_id res chain seq x y z
N LEU A 1 -0.96 5.29 -6.27
CA LEU A 1 -0.71 3.85 -6.00
C LEU A 1 0.78 3.55 -5.83
N GLN A 2 1.66 3.97 -6.75
CA GLN A 2 3.04 3.46 -6.79
C GLN A 2 4.08 4.22 -5.96
N ALA A 3 3.84 5.48 -5.57
CA ALA A 3 4.82 6.26 -4.80
C ALA A 3 5.37 5.53 -3.54
N PRO A 4 4.54 4.91 -2.66
CA PRO A 4 5.07 4.14 -1.53
C PRO A 4 5.77 2.84 -1.95
N VAL A 5 5.32 2.20 -3.04
CA VAL A 5 5.95 0.99 -3.60
C VAL A 5 7.37 1.29 -4.07
N LEU A 6 7.55 2.39 -4.83
CA LEU A 6 8.86 2.82 -5.31
C LEU A 6 9.79 3.22 -4.17
N LYS A 7 9.25 3.83 -3.11
CA LYS A 7 10.00 4.19 -1.90
C LYS A 7 10.52 2.96 -1.14
N ALA A 8 9.72 1.90 -1.06
CA ALA A 8 10.11 0.63 -0.44
C ALA A 8 11.10 -0.13 -1.33
N TRP A 9 10.76 -0.33 -2.60
CA TRP A 9 11.52 -1.18 -3.53
C TRP A 9 12.91 -0.65 -3.84
N LYS A 10 13.03 0.63 -4.25
CA LYS A 10 14.28 1.26 -4.70
C LYS A 10 15.06 0.49 -5.79
N GLY A 11 14.39 -0.40 -6.52
CA GLY A 11 15.03 -1.28 -7.51
C GLY A 11 15.81 -2.47 -6.91
N ASP A 12 15.71 -2.70 -5.60
CA ASP A 12 16.38 -3.80 -4.90
C ASP A 12 15.53 -5.09 -5.00
N PRO A 13 16.03 -6.16 -5.64
CA PRO A 13 15.31 -7.43 -5.72
C PRO A 13 14.97 -8.04 -4.35
N ALA A 14 15.75 -7.76 -3.30
CA ALA A 14 15.47 -8.24 -1.95
C ALA A 14 14.25 -7.55 -1.31
N LYS A 15 13.83 -6.39 -1.83
CA LYS A 15 12.71 -5.59 -1.30
C LYS A 15 11.39 -5.77 -2.04
N VAL A 16 11.31 -6.77 -2.92
CA VAL A 16 10.09 -7.04 -3.67
C VAL A 16 8.91 -7.34 -2.74
N ALA A 17 9.12 -8.11 -1.66
CA ALA A 17 8.06 -8.41 -0.68
C ALA A 17 7.53 -7.14 0.01
N GLU A 18 8.43 -6.29 0.53
CA GLU A 18 8.06 -5.01 1.16
C GLU A 18 7.32 -4.08 0.18
N ALA A 19 7.74 -4.05 -1.08
CA ALA A 19 7.09 -3.28 -2.13
C ALA A 19 5.68 -3.81 -2.46
N GLN A 20 5.50 -5.13 -2.47
CA GLN A 20 4.20 -5.77 -2.67
C GLN A 20 3.25 -5.50 -1.50
N GLU A 21 3.72 -5.52 -0.25
CA GLU A 21 2.92 -5.13 0.92
C GLU A 21 2.45 -3.67 0.82
N ALA A 22 3.36 -2.75 0.47
CA ALA A 22 3.02 -1.34 0.25
C ALA A 22 1.99 -1.14 -0.88
N PHE A 23 2.09 -1.95 -1.94
CA PHE A 23 1.12 -1.93 -3.04
C PHE A 23 -0.24 -2.43 -2.60
N HIS A 24 -0.29 -3.60 -1.94
CA HIS A 24 -1.52 -4.22 -1.46
C HIS A 24 -2.26 -3.30 -0.49
N HIS A 25 -1.54 -2.67 0.44
CA HIS A 25 -2.11 -1.70 1.35
C HIS A 25 -2.79 -0.53 0.60
N ARG A 26 -2.11 0.12 -0.35
CA ARG A 26 -2.75 1.21 -1.11
C ARG A 26 -3.87 0.75 -2.02
N ALA A 27 -3.80 -0.46 -2.55
CA ALA A 27 -4.89 -1.07 -3.31
C ALA A 27 -6.13 -1.29 -2.43
N LEU A 28 -5.95 -1.74 -1.18
CA LEU A 28 -7.03 -1.89 -0.20
C LEU A 28 -7.66 -0.53 0.15
N CYS A 29 -6.85 0.48 0.47
CA CYS A 29 -7.35 1.83 0.76
C CYS A 29 -8.17 2.40 -0.41
N ASN A 30 -7.65 2.27 -1.64
CA ASN A 30 -8.37 2.72 -2.84
C ASN A 30 -9.67 1.94 -3.07
N SER A 31 -9.65 0.61 -2.85
CA SER A 31 -10.83 -0.24 -2.95
C SER A 31 -11.92 0.19 -1.96
N ARG A 32 -11.55 0.53 -0.72
CA ARG A 32 -12.49 1.06 0.28
C ARG A 32 -12.97 2.46 -0.05
N ALA A 33 -12.09 3.32 -0.58
CA ALA A 33 -12.44 4.68 -1.00
C ALA A 33 -13.50 4.69 -2.10
N ARG A 34 -13.42 3.76 -3.07
CA ARG A 34 -14.42 3.59 -4.12
C ARG A 34 -15.85 3.41 -3.57
N PHE A 35 -15.98 2.79 -2.40
CA PHE A 35 -17.28 2.55 -1.76
C PHE A 35 -17.61 3.56 -0.65
N GLY A 36 -16.83 4.64 -0.49
CA GLY A 36 -16.99 5.61 0.59
C GLY A 36 -16.69 5.03 1.98
N LYS A 37 -15.95 3.92 2.07
CA LYS A 37 -15.61 3.20 3.31
C LYS A 37 -14.17 3.45 3.76
N TYR A 38 -13.45 4.33 3.07
CA TYR A 38 -12.11 4.71 3.46
C TYR A 38 -12.16 5.62 4.69
N THR A 39 -11.23 5.40 5.61
CA THR A 39 -11.02 6.24 6.80
C THR A 39 -9.52 6.54 6.89
N ALA A 40 -9.14 7.69 7.48
CA ALA A 40 -7.73 8.11 7.52
C ALA A 40 -6.87 7.15 8.36
N GLU A 41 -7.48 6.47 9.32
CA GLU A 41 -6.88 5.44 10.18
C GLU A 41 -6.42 4.22 9.36
N MET A 42 -6.97 4.01 8.16
CA MET A 42 -6.52 2.94 7.28
C MET A 42 -5.09 3.13 6.78
N ASP A 43 -4.58 4.36 6.70
CA ASP A 43 -3.20 4.61 6.23
C ASP A 43 -2.15 4.12 7.23
N THR A 44 -2.50 4.00 8.51
CA THR A 44 -1.60 3.54 9.58
C THR A 44 -1.80 2.07 9.92
N ALA A 45 -2.95 1.49 9.54
CA ALA A 45 -3.20 0.07 9.68
C ALA A 45 -2.28 -0.73 8.74
N LYS A 46 -1.42 -1.59 9.32
CA LYS A 46 -0.72 -2.59 8.51
C LYS A 46 -1.76 -3.43 7.77
N ALA A 47 -1.56 -3.59 6.46
CA ALA A 47 -2.32 -4.58 5.73
C ALA A 47 -2.05 -5.95 6.38
N ALA A 48 -3.12 -6.64 6.76
CA ALA A 48 -3.04 -7.98 7.34
C ALA A 48 -2.60 -9.02 6.31
#